data_AF-A0A851YFD8-F1
#
_entry.id   AF-A0A851YFD8-F1
#
_cell.length_a   1.000
_cell.length_b   1.000
_cell.length_c   1.000
_cell.angle_alpha   90.00
_cell.angle_beta   90.00
_cell.angle_gamma   90.00
#
_symmetry.space_group_name_H-M   'P 1'
#
loop_
_entity.id
_entity.type
_entity.pdbx_description
1 polymer ?
#
loop_
_entity_poly.entity_id
_entity_poly.type
_entity_poly.pdbx_seq_one_letter_code
_entity_poly.pdbx_strand_id
1 'polypeptide(L)'
;LTDYSIILLIKGGNLSSTNTYQELVRKTYGLVGYLILSTLQFLYPFIAMISYNIITGDTLTKVFQRISGVGPDNVLTDRHFIILLTTVIFTLPISLYRDIGKLGKVSLISLILTIVILVIVMVRTVTFSPQVPKSENAWIFAKSNAVQAVGVMSFAFICNHNSFLIYGSLEEPTLKMWSRVTHVSVSLAVVISVVFAACGYMTFTGYTEGDIFENYCRDDNLATFGRFCYGVTVILTFPLECFVTREVIANVFFHGNLSTVFHIVVTVVIIAVATGVSLVYDCLGIVLELNGVLSATPLVFIIPTACYLRLSKERWNHSDNLISCLILAVGVLVMTFGFVLTILHPQECSHGKEMFYCISSNVSFHNSTLPP
;
A
#
# COMPACT_ATOMS: atom_id res chain seq x y z
N LEU A 1 -9.34 14.11 -4.95
CA LEU A 1 -8.22 14.31 -5.91
C LEU A 1 -7.96 13.03 -6.69
N THR A 2 -7.67 11.91 -6.02
CA THR A 2 -7.38 10.61 -6.66
C THR A 2 -8.52 10.13 -7.57
N ASP A 3 -9.75 10.11 -7.06
CA ASP A 3 -10.95 9.74 -7.82
C ASP A 3 -11.05 10.45 -9.19
N TYR A 4 -10.95 11.78 -9.17
CA TYR A 4 -10.98 12.58 -10.39
C TYR A 4 -9.79 12.29 -11.31
N SER A 5 -8.59 12.12 -10.75
CA SER A 5 -7.39 11.79 -11.52
C SER A 5 -7.52 10.45 -12.28
N ILE A 6 -8.06 9.41 -11.63
CA ILE A 6 -8.28 8.09 -12.26
C ILE A 6 -9.24 8.22 -13.45
N ILE A 7 -10.27 9.05 -13.33
CA ILE A 7 -11.23 9.32 -14.42
C ILE A 7 -10.54 10.10 -15.55
N LEU A 8 -9.76 11.13 -15.22
CA LEU A 8 -9.00 11.91 -16.21
C LEU A 8 -8.01 11.03 -16.98
N LEU A 9 -7.38 10.06 -16.32
CA LEU A 9 -6.42 9.16 -16.93
C LEU A 9 -7.05 8.37 -18.09
N ILE A 10 -8.18 7.72 -17.85
CA ILE A 10 -8.90 6.96 -18.89
C ILE A 10 -9.55 7.89 -19.92
N LYS A 11 -10.05 9.07 -19.50
CA LYS A 11 -10.54 10.09 -20.44
C LYS A 11 -9.43 10.54 -21.40
N GLY A 12 -8.21 10.77 -20.91
CA GLY A 12 -7.02 11.06 -21.71
C GLY A 12 -6.63 9.92 -22.65
N GLY A 13 -6.72 8.67 -22.17
CA GLY A 13 -6.54 7.47 -22.99
C GLY A 13 -7.50 7.41 -24.17
N ASN A 14 -8.79 7.67 -23.93
CA ASN A 14 -9.81 7.70 -24.98
C ASN A 14 -9.60 8.86 -25.96
N LEU A 15 -9.26 10.07 -25.48
CA LEU A 15 -8.98 11.24 -26.32
C LEU A 15 -7.77 11.05 -27.24
N SER A 16 -6.77 10.28 -26.80
CA SER A 16 -5.56 9.98 -27.57
C SER A 16 -5.60 8.63 -28.29
N SER A 17 -6.70 7.88 -28.16
CA SER A 17 -6.87 6.52 -28.67
C SER A 17 -5.70 5.60 -28.29
N THR A 18 -5.41 5.53 -26.99
CA THR A 18 -4.36 4.69 -26.41
C THR A 18 -4.93 3.76 -25.35
N ASN A 19 -4.42 2.53 -25.29
CA ASN A 19 -4.91 1.49 -24.39
C ASN A 19 -3.99 1.21 -23.19
N THR A 20 -2.86 1.91 -23.10
CA THR A 20 -1.91 1.78 -21.99
C THR A 20 -1.50 3.15 -21.48
N TYR A 21 -1.14 3.22 -20.20
CA TYR A 21 -0.66 4.46 -19.60
C TYR A 21 0.65 4.93 -20.27
N GLN A 22 1.55 3.99 -20.56
CA GLN A 22 2.81 4.27 -21.22
C GLN A 22 2.61 4.91 -22.59
N GLU A 23 1.67 4.41 -23.40
CA GLU A 23 1.39 4.94 -24.73
C GLU A 23 0.70 6.32 -24.67
N LEU A 24 -0.18 6.54 -23.69
CA LEU A 24 -0.77 7.86 -23.43
C LEU A 24 0.32 8.91 -23.20
N VAL A 25 1.29 8.62 -22.34
CA VAL A 25 2.39 9.54 -22.04
C VAL A 25 3.35 9.67 -23.22
N ARG A 26 3.58 8.59 -23.98
CA ARG A 26 4.40 8.64 -25.20
C ARG A 26 3.80 9.59 -26.23
N LYS A 27 2.49 9.52 -26.47
CA LYS A 27 1.81 10.41 -27.44
C LYS A 27 1.80 11.87 -26.98
N THR A 28 1.74 12.12 -25.68
CA THR A 28 1.67 13.48 -25.14
C THR A 28 3.03 14.11 -24.95
N TYR A 29 4.00 13.41 -24.34
CA TYR A 29 5.31 13.94 -23.92
C TYR A 29 6.51 13.25 -24.60
N GLY A 30 6.28 12.36 -25.56
CA GLY A 30 7.34 11.68 -26.30
C GLY A 30 8.09 10.63 -25.47
N LEU A 31 9.29 10.29 -25.92
CA LEU A 31 10.10 9.21 -25.33
C LEU A 31 10.54 9.51 -23.88
N VAL A 32 10.89 10.77 -23.59
CA VAL A 32 11.34 11.16 -22.24
C VAL A 32 10.21 10.96 -21.22
N GLY A 33 9.00 11.40 -21.54
CA GLY A 33 7.83 11.17 -20.69
C GLY A 33 7.53 9.68 -20.53
N TYR A 34 7.62 8.90 -21.62
CA TYR A 34 7.44 7.45 -21.59
C TYR A 34 8.42 6.76 -20.62
N LEU A 35 9.71 7.14 -20.65
CA LEU A 35 10.73 6.55 -19.76
C LEU A 35 10.53 6.95 -18.30
N ILE A 36 10.19 8.22 -18.03
CA ILE A 36 9.90 8.70 -16.67
C ILE A 36 8.68 7.95 -16.11
N LEU A 37 7.58 7.90 -16.87
CA LEU A 37 6.39 7.17 -16.45
C LEU A 37 6.70 5.70 -16.21
N SER A 38 7.39 5.03 -17.13
CA SER A 38 7.69 3.60 -17.02
C SER A 38 8.54 3.31 -15.78
N THR A 39 9.48 4.19 -15.46
CA THR A 39 10.30 4.08 -14.23
C THR A 39 9.43 4.20 -13.00
N LEU A 40 8.53 5.17 -12.94
CA LEU A 40 7.63 5.37 -11.79
C LEU A 40 6.61 4.22 -11.66
N GLN A 41 6.03 3.76 -12.77
CA GLN A 41 5.12 2.61 -12.80
C GLN A 41 5.82 1.28 -12.46
N PHE A 42 7.14 1.20 -12.61
CA PHE A 42 7.93 0.07 -12.12
C PHE A 42 8.23 0.22 -10.63
N LEU A 43 8.75 1.39 -10.20
CA LEU A 43 9.17 1.65 -8.83
C LEU A 43 8.02 1.53 -7.83
N TYR A 44 6.84 2.07 -8.16
CA TYR A 44 5.69 2.04 -7.26
C TYR A 44 5.30 0.62 -6.81
N PRO A 45 4.90 -0.29 -7.72
CA PRO A 45 4.48 -1.65 -7.34
C PRO A 45 5.66 -2.47 -6.80
N PHE A 46 6.88 -2.22 -7.28
CA PHE A 46 8.08 -2.88 -6.78
C PHE A 46 8.35 -2.57 -5.31
N ILE A 47 8.25 -1.31 -4.90
CA ILE A 47 8.42 -0.91 -3.50
C ILE A 47 7.23 -1.38 -2.65
N ALA A 48 6.00 -1.40 -3.18
CA ALA A 48 4.86 -2.02 -2.50
C ALA A 48 5.11 -3.50 -2.17
N MET A 49 5.68 -4.28 -3.10
CA MET A 49 6.05 -5.68 -2.84
C MET A 49 7.10 -5.83 -1.73
N ILE A 50 8.06 -4.91 -1.64
CA ILE A 50 9.03 -4.88 -0.54
C ILE A 50 8.29 -4.67 0.80
N SER A 51 7.40 -3.69 0.87
CA SER A 51 6.57 -3.42 2.05
C SER A 51 5.72 -4.63 2.45
N TYR A 52 5.14 -5.33 1.48
CA TYR A 52 4.36 -6.54 1.72
C TYR A 52 5.18 -7.67 2.36
N ASN A 53 6.42 -7.85 1.92
CA ASN A 53 7.32 -8.83 2.55
C ASN A 53 7.67 -8.41 3.98
N ILE A 54 7.97 -7.13 4.22
CA ILE A 54 8.23 -6.59 5.57
C ILE A 54 7.04 -6.88 6.49
N ILE A 55 5.82 -6.49 6.08
CA ILE A 55 4.58 -6.75 6.81
C ILE A 55 4.40 -8.24 7.10
N THR A 56 4.62 -9.10 6.09
CA THR A 56 4.47 -10.56 6.24
C THR A 56 5.44 -11.09 7.29
N GLY A 57 6.69 -10.64 7.27
CA GLY A 57 7.69 -10.97 8.28
C GLY A 57 7.28 -10.52 9.68
N ASP A 58 6.84 -9.26 9.82
CA ASP A 58 6.55 -8.66 11.12
C ASP A 58 5.32 -9.26 11.79
N THR A 59 4.30 -9.55 10.98
CA THR A 59 3.00 -10.07 11.43
C THR A 59 3.04 -11.57 11.66
N LEU A 60 3.47 -12.36 10.67
CA LEU A 60 3.40 -13.82 10.76
C LEU A 60 4.40 -14.39 11.76
N THR A 61 5.55 -13.74 11.97
CA THR A 61 6.49 -14.15 13.02
C THR A 61 5.80 -14.13 14.40
N LYS A 62 5.02 -13.09 14.71
CA LYS A 62 4.26 -13.00 15.96
C LYS A 62 3.13 -14.04 16.04
N VAL A 63 2.54 -14.39 14.90
CA VAL A 63 1.54 -15.48 14.82
C VAL A 63 2.19 -16.83 15.15
N PHE A 64 3.35 -17.14 14.57
CA PHE A 64 4.06 -18.39 14.82
C PHE A 64 4.57 -18.51 16.26
N GLN A 65 5.00 -17.40 16.87
CA GLN A 65 5.37 -17.35 18.29
C GLN A 65 4.22 -17.74 19.24
N ARG A 66 2.96 -17.68 18.78
CA ARG A 66 1.80 -18.07 19.60
C ARG A 66 1.51 -19.57 19.57
N ILE A 67 2.13 -20.32 18.67
CA ILE A 67 1.96 -21.77 18.57
C ILE A 67 2.68 -22.46 19.74
N SER A 68 1.99 -23.35 20.45
CA SER A 68 2.58 -24.11 21.55
C SER A 68 3.79 -24.93 21.07
N GLY A 69 4.93 -24.74 21.72
CA GLY A 69 6.19 -25.42 21.38
C GLY A 69 7.15 -24.62 20.48
N VAL A 70 6.76 -23.43 20.00
CA VAL A 70 7.67 -22.51 19.30
C VAL A 70 8.35 -21.59 20.32
N GLY A 71 9.54 -21.99 20.76
CA GLY A 71 10.38 -21.17 21.65
C GLY A 71 11.10 -20.03 20.92
N PRO A 72 11.75 -19.10 21.64
CA PRO A 72 12.48 -17.96 21.07
C PRO A 72 13.56 -18.35 20.06
N ASP A 73 14.19 -19.51 20.25
CA ASP A 73 15.30 -20.01 19.43
C ASP A 73 14.84 -20.81 18.19
N ASN A 74 13.53 -20.93 17.95
CA ASN A 74 13.01 -21.69 16.82
C ASN A 74 13.15 -20.88 15.52
N VAL A 75 13.51 -21.53 14.41
CA VAL A 75 13.63 -20.87 13.10
C VAL A 75 12.33 -20.17 12.66
N LEU A 76 11.17 -20.62 13.16
CA LEU A 76 9.87 -19.98 12.92
C LEU A 76 9.67 -18.64 13.65
N THR A 77 10.58 -18.25 14.55
CA THR A 77 10.61 -16.91 15.17
C THR A 77 11.55 -15.95 14.42
N ASP A 78 12.30 -16.44 13.43
CA ASP A 78 13.15 -15.60 12.59
C ASP A 78 12.34 -14.97 11.46
N ARG A 79 12.25 -13.65 11.49
CA ARG A 79 11.58 -12.83 10.47
C ARG A 79 12.07 -13.14 9.06
N HIS A 80 13.38 -13.27 8.85
CA HIS A 80 13.97 -13.50 7.53
C HIS A 80 13.54 -14.86 6.98
N PHE A 81 13.49 -15.87 7.85
CA PHE A 81 13.01 -17.19 7.47
C PHE A 81 11.54 -17.17 7.08
N ILE A 82 10.68 -16.47 7.85
CA ILE A 82 9.24 -16.35 7.54
C ILE A 82 9.01 -15.65 6.21
N ILE A 83 9.75 -14.57 5.92
CA ILE A 83 9.69 -13.88 4.63
C ILE A 83 10.05 -14.85 3.48
N LEU A 84 11.14 -15.59 3.61
CA LEU A 84 11.57 -16.55 2.59
C LEU A 84 10.57 -17.70 2.41
N LEU A 85 10.10 -18.28 3.51
CA LEU A 85 9.15 -19.38 3.53
C LEU A 85 7.85 -19.00 2.83
N THR A 86 7.28 -17.86 3.21
CA THR A 86 6.03 -17.36 2.64
C THR A 86 6.17 -16.99 1.18
N THR A 87 7.30 -16.35 0.81
CA THR A 87 7.68 -16.05 -0.57
C THR A 87 7.66 -17.30 -1.46
N VAL A 88 8.37 -18.35 -1.04
CA VAL A 88 8.52 -19.57 -1.85
C VAL A 88 7.23 -20.39 -1.90
N ILE A 89 6.51 -20.52 -0.79
CA ILE A 89 5.34 -21.41 -0.68
C ILE A 89 4.08 -20.77 -1.26
N PHE A 90 3.87 -19.47 -1.05
CA PHE A 90 2.61 -18.81 -1.41
C PHE A 90 2.80 -17.75 -2.49
N THR A 91 3.64 -16.75 -2.25
CA THR A 91 3.67 -15.54 -3.08
C THR A 91 4.21 -15.82 -4.49
N LEU A 92 5.26 -16.65 -4.62
CA LEU A 92 5.83 -17.02 -5.91
C LEU A 92 4.86 -17.85 -6.77
N PRO A 93 4.26 -18.96 -6.29
CA PRO A 93 3.30 -19.73 -7.08
C PRO A 93 2.11 -18.90 -7.57
N ILE A 94 1.57 -18.02 -6.72
CA ILE A 94 0.42 -17.18 -7.10
C ILE A 94 0.83 -16.09 -8.10
N SER A 95 2.04 -15.53 -7.99
CA SER A 95 2.54 -14.50 -8.92
C SER A 95 2.82 -15.01 -10.34
N LEU A 96 2.93 -16.34 -10.51
CA LEU A 96 3.10 -16.96 -11.82
C LEU A 96 1.80 -16.99 -12.65
N TYR A 97 0.63 -16.74 -12.04
CA TYR A 97 -0.62 -16.62 -12.79
C TYR A 97 -0.54 -15.50 -13.86
N ARG A 98 -1.06 -15.82 -15.04
CA ARG A 98 -1.06 -14.95 -16.23
C ARG A 98 -2.32 -14.11 -16.40
N ASP A 99 -3.39 -14.46 -15.69
CA ASP A 99 -4.72 -13.92 -15.93
C ASP A 99 -5.17 -13.09 -14.73
N ILE A 100 -5.25 -11.77 -14.93
CA ILE A 100 -5.69 -10.81 -13.91
C ILE A 100 -7.13 -11.09 -13.44
N GLY A 101 -8.00 -11.66 -14.29
CA GLY A 101 -9.37 -12.02 -13.93
C GLY A 101 -9.43 -13.14 -12.89
N LYS A 102 -8.46 -14.06 -12.90
CA LYS A 102 -8.34 -15.08 -11.84
C LYS A 102 -7.86 -14.48 -10.52
N LEU A 103 -6.95 -13.50 -10.58
CA LEU A 103 -6.52 -12.75 -9.39
C LEU A 103 -7.67 -11.89 -8.82
N GLY A 104 -8.61 -11.41 -9.65
CA GLY A 104 -9.78 -10.66 -9.19
C GLY A 104 -10.71 -11.45 -8.24
N LYS A 105 -10.78 -12.78 -8.37
CA LYS A 105 -11.51 -13.63 -7.40
C LYS A 105 -10.78 -13.71 -6.06
N VAL A 106 -9.45 -13.72 -6.10
CA VAL A 106 -8.58 -13.75 -4.92
C VAL A 106 -8.63 -12.42 -4.18
N SER A 107 -8.71 -11.29 -4.89
CA SER A 107 -8.84 -9.96 -4.26
C SER A 107 -10.14 -9.78 -3.49
N LEU A 108 -11.22 -10.48 -3.86
CA LEU A 108 -12.47 -10.48 -3.08
C LEU A 108 -12.29 -11.10 -1.70
N ILE A 109 -11.52 -12.18 -1.59
CA ILE A 109 -11.16 -12.80 -0.30
C ILE A 109 -10.36 -11.80 0.54
N SER A 110 -9.39 -11.13 -0.08
CA SER A 110 -8.60 -10.08 0.57
C SER A 110 -9.48 -8.95 1.13
N LEU A 111 -10.50 -8.52 0.38
CA LEU A 111 -11.45 -7.49 0.85
C LEU A 111 -12.25 -7.95 2.07
N ILE A 112 -12.74 -9.19 2.09
CA ILE A 112 -13.46 -9.75 3.23
C ILE A 112 -12.55 -9.80 4.47
N LEU A 113 -11.30 -10.24 4.31
CA LEU A 113 -10.32 -10.26 5.40
C LEU A 113 -10.02 -8.84 5.91
N THR A 114 -9.92 -7.84 5.04
CA THR A 114 -9.76 -6.44 5.45
C THR A 114 -10.94 -5.95 6.30
N ILE A 115 -12.18 -6.35 5.97
CA ILE A 115 -13.36 -6.03 6.79
C ILE A 115 -13.28 -6.72 8.16
N VAL A 116 -12.83 -7.99 8.21
CA VAL A 116 -12.61 -8.70 9.48
C VAL A 116 -11.55 -7.99 10.34
N ILE A 117 -10.44 -7.58 9.73
CA ILE A 117 -9.39 -6.80 10.40
C ILE A 117 -9.94 -5.49 10.95
N LEU A 118 -10.78 -4.78 10.18
CA LEU A 118 -11.42 -3.55 10.62
C LEU A 118 -12.29 -3.77 11.86
N VAL A 119 -13.11 -4.83 11.86
CA VAL A 119 -13.95 -5.20 13.01
C VAL A 119 -13.07 -5.50 14.24
N ILE A 120 -11.97 -6.23 14.06
CA ILE A 120 -11.02 -6.52 15.14
C ILE A 120 -10.46 -5.21 15.73
N VAL A 121 -10.01 -4.29 14.89
CA VAL A 121 -9.48 -2.99 15.33
C VAL A 121 -10.55 -2.15 16.04
N MET A 122 -11.80 -2.17 15.57
CA MET A 122 -12.92 -1.50 16.24
C MET A 122 -13.19 -2.08 17.63
N VAL A 123 -13.25 -3.41 17.76
CA VAL A 123 -13.43 -4.10 19.05
C VAL A 123 -12.25 -3.79 19.98
N ARG A 124 -11.02 -3.78 19.44
CA ARG A 124 -9.82 -3.45 20.19
C ARG A 124 -9.77 -1.99 20.63
N THR A 125 -10.34 -1.07 19.87
CA THR A 125 -10.48 0.33 20.28
C THR A 125 -11.28 0.46 21.57
N VAL A 126 -12.33 -0.34 21.76
CA VAL A 126 -13.14 -0.29 22.99
C VAL A 126 -12.50 -1.09 24.13
N THR A 127 -11.92 -2.25 23.83
CA THR A 127 -11.45 -3.21 24.85
C THR A 127 -10.02 -2.97 25.32
N PHE A 128 -9.15 -2.41 24.47
CA PHE A 128 -7.72 -2.26 24.74
C PHE A 128 -7.31 -0.80 25.00
N SER A 129 -8.03 0.20 24.47
CA SER A 129 -7.74 1.62 24.69
C SER A 129 -7.55 2.01 26.16
N PRO A 130 -8.33 1.50 27.15
CA PRO A 130 -8.12 1.86 28.56
C PRO A 130 -6.76 1.45 29.14
N GLN A 131 -6.07 0.48 28.53
CA GLN A 131 -4.75 0.00 28.97
C GLN A 131 -3.61 0.87 28.43
N VAL A 132 -3.87 1.65 27.39
CA VAL A 132 -2.87 2.50 26.75
C VAL A 132 -2.93 3.91 27.37
N PRO A 133 -1.85 4.41 27.98
CA PRO A 133 -1.84 5.77 28.49
C PRO A 133 -1.98 6.76 27.33
N LYS A 134 -2.66 7.88 27.56
CA LYS A 134 -2.78 8.94 26.54
C LYS A 134 -1.46 9.72 26.45
N SER A 135 -0.94 9.92 25.24
CA SER A 135 0.22 10.79 25.04
C SER A 135 -0.10 12.25 25.41
N GLU A 136 0.85 12.99 25.99
CA GLU A 136 0.67 14.41 26.36
C GLU A 136 0.24 15.29 25.18
N ASN A 137 0.65 14.95 23.97
CA ASN A 137 0.35 15.65 22.72
C ASN A 137 -0.77 14.96 21.89
N ALA A 138 -1.69 14.26 22.55
CA ALA A 138 -2.82 13.62 21.87
C ALA A 138 -3.78 14.67 21.29
N TRP A 139 -4.35 14.40 20.11
CA TRP A 139 -5.41 15.22 19.49
C TRP A 139 -5.01 16.63 19.03
N ILE A 140 -3.71 16.90 18.88
CA ILE A 140 -3.25 18.11 18.18
C ILE A 140 -3.66 18.02 16.72
N PHE A 141 -4.37 19.03 16.21
CA PHE A 141 -4.96 19.04 14.87
C PHE A 141 -3.90 18.88 13.75
N ALA A 142 -2.78 19.58 13.85
CA ALA A 142 -1.71 19.49 12.86
C ALA A 142 -0.34 19.59 13.52
N LYS A 143 0.51 18.59 13.28
CA LYS A 143 1.93 18.61 13.61
C LYS A 143 2.74 19.04 12.38
N SER A 144 4.00 19.43 12.57
CA SER A 144 4.90 19.84 11.48
C SER A 144 5.07 18.76 10.40
N ASN A 145 4.96 17.49 10.79
CA ASN A 145 5.02 16.34 9.89
C ASN A 145 3.68 15.96 9.25
N ALA A 146 2.60 16.75 9.41
CA ALA A 146 1.31 16.45 8.80
C ALA A 146 1.37 16.37 7.26
N VAL A 147 2.32 17.08 6.63
CA VAL A 147 2.53 17.02 5.18
C VAL A 147 3.09 15.65 4.74
N GLN A 148 3.89 14.98 5.56
CA GLN A 148 4.40 13.63 5.27
C GLN A 148 3.25 12.61 5.18
N ALA A 149 2.19 12.79 5.98
CA ALA A 149 1.01 11.93 5.94
C ALA A 149 0.33 11.95 4.55
N VAL A 150 0.44 13.05 3.80
CA VAL A 150 -0.09 13.13 2.43
C VAL A 150 0.65 12.18 1.49
N GLY A 151 1.94 11.93 1.71
CA GLY A 151 2.72 10.92 1.00
C GLY A 151 2.17 9.51 1.24
N VAL A 152 1.99 9.13 2.51
CA VAL A 152 1.40 7.84 2.89
C VAL A 152 -0.03 7.68 2.35
N MET A 153 -0.86 8.74 2.40
CA MET A 153 -2.18 8.73 1.78
C MET A 153 -2.12 8.57 0.26
N SER A 154 -1.14 9.20 -0.41
CA SER A 154 -0.96 9.05 -1.86
C SER A 154 -0.57 7.62 -2.23
N PHE A 155 0.28 6.98 -1.42
CA PHE A 155 0.54 5.54 -1.53
C PHE A 155 -0.72 4.70 -1.29
N ALA A 156 -1.52 5.01 -0.28
CA ALA A 156 -2.71 4.21 0.05
C ALA A 156 -3.81 4.27 -1.02
N PHE A 157 -3.95 5.42 -1.70
CA PHE A 157 -5.05 5.67 -2.64
C PHE A 157 -4.67 5.54 -4.12
N ILE A 158 -3.43 5.24 -4.48
CA ILE A 158 -3.06 5.05 -5.88
C ILE A 158 -3.63 3.75 -6.47
N CYS A 159 -4.25 3.89 -7.63
CA CYS A 159 -4.51 2.78 -8.56
C CYS A 159 -4.26 3.20 -10.02
N ASN A 160 -3.68 4.37 -10.25
CA ASN A 160 -3.46 4.92 -11.59
C ASN A 160 -2.56 4.01 -12.45
N HIS A 161 -1.60 3.31 -11.83
CA HIS A 161 -0.67 2.43 -12.53
C HIS A 161 -1.34 1.20 -13.15
N ASN A 162 -2.44 0.71 -12.57
CA ASN A 162 -3.18 -0.47 -13.04
C ASN A 162 -4.54 -0.13 -13.69
N SER A 163 -4.95 1.13 -13.68
CA SER A 163 -6.27 1.59 -14.15
C SER A 163 -6.60 1.16 -15.59
N PHE A 164 -5.64 1.22 -16.51
CA PHE A 164 -5.86 0.75 -17.90
C PHE A 164 -6.10 -0.76 -17.99
N LEU A 165 -5.42 -1.56 -17.17
CA LEU A 165 -5.61 -3.01 -17.12
C LEU A 165 -7.00 -3.37 -16.58
N ILE A 166 -7.42 -2.69 -15.50
CA ILE A 166 -8.74 -2.91 -14.90
C ILE A 166 -9.85 -2.43 -15.85
N TYR A 167 -9.70 -1.25 -16.46
CA TYR A 167 -10.65 -0.73 -17.44
C TYR A 167 -10.84 -1.67 -18.63
N GLY A 168 -9.74 -2.21 -19.18
CA GLY A 168 -9.78 -3.18 -20.28
C GLY A 168 -10.36 -4.55 -19.90
N SER A 169 -10.42 -4.88 -18.60
CA SER A 169 -11.02 -6.11 -18.09
C SER A 169 -12.52 -6.01 -17.82
N LEU A 170 -13.11 -4.81 -17.92
CA LEU A 170 -14.55 -4.62 -17.78
C LEU A 170 -15.31 -5.26 -18.95
N GLU A 171 -16.46 -5.85 -18.65
CA GLU A 171 -17.37 -6.39 -19.65
C GLU A 171 -17.83 -5.31 -20.66
N GLU A 172 -18.13 -4.11 -20.16
CA GLU A 172 -18.47 -2.93 -20.96
C GLU A 172 -17.53 -1.75 -20.64
N PRO A 173 -16.41 -1.58 -21.38
CA PRO A 173 -15.44 -0.53 -21.13
C PRO A 173 -15.95 0.82 -21.65
N THR A 174 -16.84 1.46 -20.87
CA THR A 174 -17.35 2.82 -21.14
C THR A 174 -16.93 3.79 -20.05
N LEU A 175 -16.76 5.07 -20.39
CA LEU A 175 -16.40 6.12 -19.42
C LEU A 175 -17.44 6.26 -18.30
N LYS A 176 -18.73 6.07 -18.61
CA LYS A 176 -19.81 6.11 -17.63
C LYS A 176 -19.69 4.97 -16.61
N MET A 177 -19.42 3.75 -17.09
CA MET A 177 -19.20 2.59 -16.22
C MET A 177 -17.94 2.77 -15.38
N TRP A 178 -16.84 3.21 -16.00
CA TRP A 178 -15.58 3.47 -15.30
C TRP A 178 -15.72 4.51 -14.20
N SER A 179 -16.38 5.64 -14.46
CA SER A 179 -16.64 6.68 -13.45
C SER A 179 -17.48 6.12 -12.29
N ARG A 180 -18.55 5.36 -12.58
CA ARG A 180 -19.36 4.74 -11.52
C ARG A 180 -18.55 3.78 -10.65
N VAL A 181 -17.76 2.89 -11.27
CA VAL A 181 -16.90 1.94 -10.56
C VAL A 181 -15.86 2.66 -9.72
N THR A 182 -15.24 3.70 -10.28
CA THR A 182 -14.22 4.52 -9.59
C THR A 182 -14.83 5.20 -8.36
N HIS A 183 -15.95 5.91 -8.52
CA HIS A 183 -16.60 6.62 -7.41
C HIS A 183 -17.00 5.71 -6.27
N VAL A 184 -17.61 4.56 -6.58
CA VAL A 184 -18.01 3.58 -5.55
C VAL A 184 -16.78 3.01 -4.85
N SER A 185 -15.76 2.62 -5.60
CA SER A 185 -14.57 1.97 -5.05
C SER A 185 -13.74 2.92 -4.18
N VAL A 186 -13.51 4.15 -4.67
CA VAL A 186 -12.75 5.17 -3.92
C VAL A 186 -13.53 5.63 -2.69
N SER A 187 -14.86 5.81 -2.79
CA SER A 187 -15.68 6.19 -1.63
C SER A 187 -15.64 5.12 -0.54
N LEU A 188 -15.77 3.84 -0.92
CA LEU A 188 -15.65 2.72 0.01
C LEU A 188 -14.26 2.67 0.66
N ALA A 189 -13.19 2.84 -0.13
CA ALA A 189 -11.82 2.85 0.38
C ALA A 189 -11.59 4.00 1.36
N VAL A 190 -12.14 5.20 1.11
CA VAL A 190 -12.07 6.35 2.02
C VAL A 190 -12.78 6.03 3.34
N VAL A 191 -14.00 5.48 3.28
CA VAL A 191 -14.75 5.11 4.50
C VAL A 191 -13.95 4.10 5.34
N ILE A 192 -13.47 3.01 4.72
CA ILE A 192 -12.67 2.00 5.42
C ILE A 192 -11.41 2.62 6.04
N SER A 193 -10.70 3.46 5.28
CA SER A 193 -9.46 4.09 5.74
C SER A 193 -9.69 5.06 6.90
N VAL A 194 -10.77 5.86 6.85
CA VAL A 194 -11.13 6.79 7.93
C VAL A 194 -11.48 6.03 9.21
N VAL A 195 -12.23 4.92 9.11
CA VAL A 195 -12.56 4.10 10.28
C VAL A 195 -11.29 3.47 10.87
N PHE A 196 -10.40 2.92 10.04
CA PHE A 196 -9.10 2.41 10.50
C PHE A 196 -8.27 3.49 11.21
N ALA A 197 -8.13 4.66 10.59
CA ALA A 197 -7.35 5.76 11.13
C ALA A 197 -7.94 6.28 12.45
N ALA A 198 -9.27 6.44 12.52
CA ALA A 198 -9.95 6.89 13.72
C ALA A 198 -9.79 5.89 14.87
N CYS A 199 -10.11 4.61 14.65
CA CYS A 199 -10.00 3.56 15.66
C CYS A 199 -8.55 3.36 16.12
N GLY A 200 -7.61 3.34 15.19
CA GLY A 200 -6.19 3.18 15.50
C GLY A 200 -5.64 4.34 16.32
N TYR A 201 -5.89 5.58 15.87
CA TYR A 201 -5.41 6.77 16.58
C TYR A 201 -6.10 6.95 17.94
N MET A 202 -7.39 6.61 18.07
CA MET A 202 -8.10 6.62 19.35
C MET A 202 -7.47 5.66 20.36
N THR A 203 -6.96 4.52 19.89
CA THR A 203 -6.36 3.49 20.76
C THR A 203 -4.96 3.89 21.23
N PHE A 204 -4.09 4.32 20.30
CA PHE A 204 -2.66 4.48 20.58
C PHE A 204 -2.19 5.94 20.69
N THR A 205 -2.97 6.89 20.21
CA THR A 205 -2.64 8.33 20.23
C THR A 205 -1.24 8.60 19.66
N GLY A 206 -0.35 9.25 20.42
CA GLY A 206 1.02 9.56 20.00
C GLY A 206 1.97 8.36 19.91
N TYR A 207 1.58 7.16 20.35
CA TYR A 207 2.43 5.96 20.30
C TYR A 207 2.25 5.12 19.03
N THR A 208 1.46 5.59 18.06
CA THR A 208 1.14 4.84 16.84
C THR A 208 2.40 4.55 16.01
N GLU A 209 2.64 3.29 15.67
CA GLU A 209 3.71 2.86 14.76
C GLU A 209 3.24 2.82 13.31
N GLY A 210 4.17 2.67 12.36
CA GLY A 210 3.86 2.55 10.93
C GLY A 210 2.98 1.34 10.58
N ASP A 211 3.13 0.24 11.32
CA ASP A 211 2.17 -0.87 11.34
C ASP A 211 1.47 -0.89 12.71
N ILE A 212 0.16 -0.65 12.70
CA ILE A 212 -0.68 -0.66 13.91
C ILE A 212 -0.64 -2.00 14.64
N PHE A 213 -0.36 -3.11 13.96
CA PHE A 213 -0.23 -4.41 14.59
C PHE A 213 1.04 -4.56 15.44
N GLU A 214 2.04 -3.68 15.28
CA GLU A 214 3.17 -3.59 16.20
C GLU A 214 2.79 -2.96 17.55
N ASN A 215 1.73 -2.16 17.58
CA ASN A 215 1.27 -1.54 18.82
C ASN A 215 0.54 -2.50 19.77
N TYR A 216 -0.07 -3.57 19.25
CA TYR A 216 -0.76 -4.55 20.10
C TYR A 216 0.23 -5.49 20.78
N CYS A 217 -0.08 -5.94 21.99
CA CYS A 217 0.77 -6.87 22.73
C CYS A 217 0.89 -8.25 22.04
N ARG A 218 1.93 -9.02 22.39
CA ARG A 218 2.16 -10.34 21.78
C ARG A 218 1.24 -11.42 22.35
N ASP A 219 0.82 -11.27 23.59
CA ASP A 219 -0.09 -12.15 24.31
C ASP A 219 -1.57 -11.98 23.88
N ASP A 220 -1.87 -10.92 23.14
CA ASP A 220 -3.18 -10.60 22.60
C ASP A 220 -3.61 -11.61 21.51
N ASN A 221 -4.49 -12.55 21.87
CA ASN A 221 -5.03 -13.54 20.94
C ASN A 221 -5.86 -12.94 19.80
N LEU A 222 -6.65 -11.89 20.06
CA LEU A 222 -7.53 -11.29 19.06
C LEU A 222 -6.73 -10.48 18.03
N ALA A 223 -5.76 -9.68 18.49
CA ALA A 223 -4.83 -8.99 17.61
C ALA A 223 -3.93 -9.98 16.87
N THR A 224 -3.55 -11.10 17.47
CA THR A 224 -2.79 -12.16 16.78
C THR A 224 -3.61 -12.81 15.67
N PHE A 225 -4.91 -13.04 15.87
CA PHE A 225 -5.79 -13.44 14.77
C PHE A 225 -5.88 -12.36 13.68
N GLY A 226 -5.95 -11.08 14.07
CA GLY A 226 -5.86 -9.94 13.15
C GLY A 226 -4.56 -9.92 12.34
N ARG A 227 -3.41 -10.19 12.95
CA ARG A 227 -2.10 -10.33 12.29
C ARG A 227 -2.11 -11.46 11.27
N PHE A 228 -2.70 -12.60 11.60
CA PHE A 228 -2.86 -13.72 10.68
C PHE A 228 -3.70 -13.31 9.46
N CYS A 229 -4.88 -12.71 9.69
CA CYS A 229 -5.72 -12.19 8.59
C CYS A 229 -4.95 -11.17 7.74
N TYR A 230 -4.19 -10.27 8.37
CA TYR A 230 -3.42 -9.25 7.67
C TYR A 230 -2.31 -9.86 6.82
N GLY A 231 -1.54 -10.82 7.35
CA GLY A 231 -0.54 -11.56 6.58
C GLY A 231 -1.14 -12.28 5.37
N VAL A 232 -2.30 -12.92 5.52
CA VAL A 232 -3.01 -13.55 4.39
C VAL A 232 -3.44 -12.50 3.35
N THR A 233 -4.07 -11.40 3.77
CA THR A 233 -4.45 -10.28 2.88
C THR A 233 -3.26 -9.77 2.06
N VAL A 234 -2.10 -9.59 2.70
CA VAL A 234 -0.88 -9.12 2.04
C VAL A 234 -0.34 -10.15 1.04
N ILE A 235 -0.28 -11.42 1.41
CA ILE A 235 0.12 -12.52 0.50
C ILE A 235 -0.78 -12.58 -0.74
N LEU A 236 -2.10 -12.35 -0.57
CA LEU A 236 -3.06 -12.37 -1.67
C LEU A 236 -2.99 -11.10 -2.55
N THR A 237 -2.48 -9.99 -2.03
CA THR A 237 -2.36 -8.72 -2.75
C THR A 237 -1.06 -8.63 -3.55
N PHE A 238 0.03 -9.22 -3.05
CA PHE A 238 1.35 -9.19 -3.69
C PHE A 238 1.37 -9.60 -5.18
N PRO A 239 0.67 -10.68 -5.62
CA PRO A 239 0.65 -11.09 -7.02
C PRO A 239 0.12 -10.02 -7.98
N LEU A 240 -0.78 -9.14 -7.53
CA LEU A 240 -1.32 -8.05 -8.36
C LEU A 240 -0.23 -7.02 -8.67
N GLU A 241 0.58 -6.63 -7.68
CA GLU A 241 1.68 -5.68 -7.89
C GLU A 241 2.82 -6.33 -8.69
N CYS A 242 3.09 -7.63 -8.48
CA CYS A 242 4.03 -8.37 -9.33
C CYS A 242 3.55 -8.41 -10.79
N PHE A 243 2.24 -8.57 -11.01
CA PHE A 243 1.65 -8.55 -12.36
C PHE A 243 1.91 -7.21 -13.05
N VAL A 244 1.63 -6.09 -12.38
CA VAL A 244 1.82 -4.74 -12.96
C VAL A 244 3.31 -4.47 -13.20
N THR A 245 4.18 -4.83 -12.25
CA THR A 245 5.63 -4.67 -12.40
C THR A 245 6.16 -5.43 -13.63
N ARG A 246 5.72 -6.68 -13.82
CA ARG A 246 6.07 -7.50 -14.98
C ARG A 246 5.54 -6.91 -16.27
N GLU A 247 4.31 -6.40 -16.28
CA GLU A 247 3.70 -5.75 -17.45
C GLU A 247 4.51 -4.52 -17.90
N VAL A 248 5.00 -3.72 -16.97
CA VAL A 248 5.85 -2.56 -17.28
C VAL A 248 7.17 -3.01 -17.93
N ILE A 249 7.83 -4.03 -17.38
CA ILE A 249 9.04 -4.63 -17.96
C ILE A 249 8.74 -5.20 -19.35
N ALA A 250 7.60 -5.87 -19.51
CA ALA A 250 7.14 -6.43 -20.78
C ALA A 250 7.03 -5.36 -21.86
N ASN A 251 6.37 -4.26 -21.54
CA ASN A 251 6.13 -3.18 -22.49
C ASN A 251 7.40 -2.41 -22.86
N VAL A 252 8.34 -2.25 -21.93
CA VAL A 252 9.59 -1.53 -22.17
C VAL A 252 10.61 -2.38 -22.93
N PHE A 253 10.81 -3.64 -22.54
CA PHE A 253 11.90 -4.46 -23.06
C PHE A 253 11.47 -5.51 -24.08
N PHE A 254 10.20 -5.95 -24.04
CA PHE A 254 9.70 -7.09 -24.83
C PHE A 254 8.51 -6.72 -25.73
N HIS A 255 8.22 -5.43 -25.94
CA HIS A 255 7.08 -4.95 -26.75
C HIS A 255 5.74 -5.59 -26.35
N GLY A 256 5.56 -5.93 -25.08
CA GLY A 256 4.32 -6.47 -24.49
C GLY A 256 4.14 -7.99 -24.57
N ASN A 257 4.99 -8.72 -25.29
CA ASN A 257 4.82 -10.17 -25.46
C ASN A 257 5.92 -10.97 -24.76
N LEU A 258 5.58 -11.63 -23.64
CA LEU A 258 6.48 -12.57 -22.96
C LEU A 258 6.19 -14.03 -23.32
N SER A 259 7.22 -14.75 -23.77
CA SER A 259 7.19 -16.21 -23.81
C SER A 259 6.98 -16.81 -22.40
N THR A 260 6.56 -18.06 -22.31
CA THR A 260 6.37 -18.76 -21.02
C THR A 260 7.65 -18.81 -20.18
N VAL A 261 8.81 -19.01 -20.81
CA VAL A 261 10.09 -19.04 -20.09
C VAL A 261 10.44 -17.65 -19.57
N PHE A 262 10.35 -16.62 -20.40
CA PHE A 262 10.63 -15.23 -19.98
C PHE A 262 9.65 -14.76 -18.90
N HIS A 263 8.38 -15.17 -18.97
CA HIS A 263 7.39 -14.88 -17.93
C HIS A 263 7.82 -15.41 -16.56
N ILE A 264 8.24 -16.68 -16.50
CA ILE A 264 8.71 -17.31 -15.27
C ILE A 264 9.98 -16.63 -14.77
N VAL A 265 10.98 -16.44 -15.65
CA VAL A 265 12.28 -15.85 -15.30
C VAL A 265 12.11 -14.43 -14.77
N VAL A 266 11.36 -13.57 -15.46
CA VAL A 266 11.13 -12.18 -15.04
C VAL A 266 10.39 -12.15 -13.71
N THR A 267 9.36 -12.98 -13.51
CA THR A 267 8.65 -13.05 -12.21
C THR A 267 9.57 -13.51 -11.09
N VAL A 268 10.37 -14.56 -11.29
CA VAL A 268 11.32 -15.05 -10.27
C VAL A 268 12.35 -13.97 -9.94
N VAL A 269 12.88 -13.25 -10.93
CA VAL A 269 13.84 -12.16 -10.70
C VAL A 269 13.20 -11.00 -9.93
N ILE A 270 12.02 -10.54 -10.32
CA ILE A 270 11.30 -9.47 -9.61
C ILE A 270 11.13 -9.84 -8.13
N ILE A 271 10.63 -11.06 -7.87
CA ILE A 271 10.37 -11.53 -6.51
C ILE A 271 11.68 -11.69 -5.74
N ALA A 272 12.70 -12.31 -6.33
CA ALA A 272 13.98 -12.49 -5.68
C ALA A 272 14.63 -11.16 -5.27
N VAL A 273 14.59 -10.15 -6.13
CA VAL A 273 15.14 -8.83 -5.81
C VAL A 273 14.28 -8.11 -4.76
N ALA A 274 12.95 -8.13 -4.88
CA ALA A 274 12.06 -7.53 -3.88
C ALA A 274 12.23 -8.18 -2.50
N THR A 275 12.33 -9.52 -2.45
CA THR A 275 12.62 -10.28 -1.23
C THR A 275 14.00 -9.93 -0.69
N GLY A 276 15.05 -9.92 -1.53
CA GLY A 276 16.40 -9.53 -1.11
C GLY A 276 16.46 -8.14 -0.46
N VAL A 277 15.76 -7.15 -1.03
CA VAL A 277 15.67 -5.81 -0.45
C VAL A 277 14.88 -5.83 0.86
N SER A 278 13.76 -6.54 0.94
CA SER A 278 12.96 -6.63 2.18
C SER A 278 13.68 -7.29 3.36
N LEU A 279 14.71 -8.11 3.10
CA LEU A 279 15.56 -8.69 4.15
C LEU A 279 16.59 -7.72 4.71
N VAL A 280 16.84 -6.59 4.04
CA VAL A 280 17.82 -5.56 4.47
C VAL A 280 17.12 -4.42 5.22
N TYR A 281 15.85 -4.18 4.94
CA TYR A 281 15.09 -3.06 5.51
C TYR A 281 13.97 -3.55 6.45
N ASP A 282 13.89 -2.93 7.62
CA ASP A 282 12.89 -3.27 8.66
C ASP A 282 11.82 -2.21 8.85
N CYS A 283 12.10 -0.98 8.42
CA CYS A 283 11.22 0.16 8.61
C CYS A 283 10.12 0.24 7.54
N LEU A 284 8.90 -0.19 7.86
CA LEU A 284 7.77 -0.06 6.94
C LEU A 284 7.41 1.41 6.64
N GLY A 285 7.35 2.26 7.68
CA GLY A 285 6.87 3.65 7.56
C GLY A 285 7.63 4.48 6.52
N ILE A 286 8.96 4.49 6.61
CA ILE A 286 9.82 5.24 5.68
C ILE A 286 9.71 4.74 4.23
N VAL A 287 9.56 3.42 4.03
CA VAL A 287 9.43 2.81 2.70
C VAL A 287 8.11 3.25 2.06
N LEU A 288 7.01 3.25 2.83
CA LEU A 288 5.70 3.69 2.35
C LEU A 288 5.66 5.19 2.06
N GLU A 289 6.25 6.00 2.94
CA GLU A 289 6.31 7.46 2.78
C GLU A 289 7.10 7.83 1.53
N LEU A 290 8.32 7.30 1.39
CA LEU A 290 9.19 7.59 0.25
C LEU A 290 8.55 7.17 -1.07
N ASN A 291 7.92 5.98 -1.12
CA ASN A 291 7.21 5.52 -2.31
C ASN A 291 6.00 6.40 -2.63
N GLY A 292 5.28 6.86 -1.60
CA GLY A 292 4.14 7.75 -1.72
C GLY A 292 4.51 9.09 -2.34
N VAL A 293 5.61 9.70 -1.88
CA VAL A 293 6.07 11.00 -2.37
C VAL A 293 6.77 10.91 -3.73
N LEU A 294 7.67 9.94 -3.93
CA LEU A 294 8.49 9.85 -5.15
C LEU A 294 7.78 9.18 -6.32
N SER A 295 6.99 8.13 -6.06
CA SER A 295 6.35 7.35 -7.11
C SER A 295 4.86 7.67 -7.21
N ALA A 296 4.13 7.56 -6.10
CA ALA A 296 2.67 7.65 -6.14
C ALA A 296 2.18 9.07 -6.45
N THR A 297 2.75 10.09 -5.81
CA THR A 297 2.35 11.50 -6.00
C THR A 297 2.44 11.93 -7.48
N PRO A 298 3.54 11.67 -8.22
CA PRO A 298 3.57 11.93 -9.67
C PRO A 298 2.55 11.13 -10.48
N LEU A 299 2.40 9.83 -10.19
CA LEU A 299 1.49 8.93 -10.91
C LEU A 299 0.02 9.27 -10.70
N VAL A 300 -0.34 9.78 -9.52
CA VAL A 300 -1.71 10.17 -9.19
C VAL A 300 -1.97 11.61 -9.59
N PHE A 301 -1.15 12.58 -9.19
CA PHE A 301 -1.55 13.99 -9.31
C PHE A 301 -0.94 14.71 -10.49
N ILE A 302 0.28 14.38 -10.89
CA ILE A 302 1.04 15.17 -11.88
C ILE A 302 0.81 14.65 -13.30
N ILE A 303 1.12 13.39 -13.56
CA ILE A 303 1.16 12.86 -14.93
C ILE A 303 -0.24 12.79 -15.57
N PRO A 304 -1.29 12.25 -14.92
CA PRO A 304 -2.62 12.16 -15.53
C PRO A 304 -3.19 13.54 -15.90
N THR A 305 -3.05 14.51 -15.00
CA THR A 305 -3.57 15.87 -15.17
C THR A 305 -2.79 16.63 -16.24
N ALA A 306 -1.46 16.49 -16.27
CA ALA A 306 -0.61 17.07 -17.30
C ALA A 306 -0.96 16.53 -18.70
N CYS A 307 -1.15 15.20 -18.82
CA CYS A 307 -1.59 14.58 -20.06
C CYS A 307 -2.96 15.09 -20.51
N TYR A 308 -3.92 15.15 -19.58
CA TYR A 308 -5.26 15.64 -19.88
C TYR A 308 -5.26 17.11 -20.34
N LEU A 309 -4.58 18.00 -19.62
CA LEU A 309 -4.47 19.42 -19.97
C LEU A 309 -3.88 19.61 -21.37
N ARG A 310 -2.87 18.81 -21.73
CA ARG A 310 -2.23 18.86 -23.06
C ARG A 310 -3.14 18.33 -24.18
N LEU A 311 -4.02 17.39 -23.89
CA LEU A 311 -4.96 16.81 -24.86
C LEU A 311 -6.28 17.61 -24.95
N SER A 312 -6.64 18.34 -23.90
CA SER A 312 -7.87 19.12 -23.86
C SER A 312 -7.82 20.26 -24.89
N LYS A 313 -8.86 20.35 -25.74
CA LYS A 313 -9.06 21.49 -26.66
C LYS A 313 -9.87 22.62 -26.03
N GLU A 314 -10.39 22.38 -24.84
CA GLU A 314 -11.22 23.32 -24.08
C GLU A 314 -10.41 24.49 -23.56
N ARG A 315 -11.08 25.63 -23.37
CA ARG A 315 -10.44 26.84 -22.84
C ARG A 315 -9.97 26.62 -21.40
N TRP A 316 -8.95 27.35 -20.97
CA TRP A 316 -8.35 27.19 -19.64
C TRP A 316 -9.34 27.43 -18.48
N ASN A 317 -10.39 28.24 -18.71
CA ASN A 317 -11.43 28.53 -17.72
C ASN A 317 -12.54 27.47 -17.65
N HIS A 318 -12.50 26.39 -18.44
CA HIS A 318 -13.44 25.29 -18.28
C HIS A 318 -13.18 24.57 -16.94
N SER A 319 -14.23 24.18 -16.23
CA SER A 319 -14.14 23.60 -14.88
C SER A 319 -13.16 22.43 -14.80
N ASP A 320 -13.20 21.52 -15.77
CA ASP A 320 -12.29 20.36 -15.85
C ASP A 320 -10.81 20.76 -15.93
N ASN A 321 -10.48 21.83 -16.67
CA ASN A 321 -9.11 22.30 -16.83
C ASN A 321 -8.63 23.03 -15.57
N LEU A 322 -9.50 23.80 -14.93
CA LEU A 322 -9.19 24.46 -13.66
C LEU A 322 -8.92 23.43 -12.55
N ILE A 323 -9.76 22.39 -12.44
CA ILE A 323 -9.58 21.30 -11.47
C ILE A 323 -8.27 20.54 -11.75
N SER A 324 -7.96 20.28 -13.03
CA SER A 324 -6.71 19.61 -13.43
C SER A 324 -5.48 20.44 -13.03
N CYS A 325 -5.51 21.76 -13.25
CA CYS A 325 -4.44 22.67 -12.81
C CYS A 325 -4.28 22.68 -11.28
N LEU A 326 -5.39 22.67 -10.53
CA LEU A 326 -5.36 22.60 -9.07
C LEU A 326 -4.71 21.30 -8.58
N ILE A 327 -5.10 20.15 -9.14
CA ILE A 327 -4.53 18.84 -8.79
C ILE A 327 -3.04 18.81 -9.11
N LEU A 328 -2.63 19.33 -10.28
CA LEU A 328 -1.22 19.43 -10.68
C LEU A 328 -0.41 20.25 -9.65
N ALA A 329 -0.92 21.43 -9.27
CA ALA A 329 -0.26 22.30 -8.29
C ALA A 329 -0.13 21.63 -6.93
N VAL A 330 -1.20 21.00 -6.44
CA VAL A 330 -1.17 20.22 -5.18
C VAL A 330 -0.16 19.08 -5.28
N GLY A 331 -0.11 18.36 -6.40
CA GLY A 331 0.86 17.29 -6.62
C GLY A 331 2.31 17.74 -6.54
N VAL A 332 2.64 18.88 -7.15
CA VAL A 332 4.00 19.46 -7.09
C VAL A 332 4.34 19.90 -5.66
N LEU A 333 3.41 20.52 -4.95
CA LEU A 333 3.60 20.93 -3.55
C LEU A 333 3.82 19.70 -2.66
N VAL A 334 2.98 18.68 -2.75
CA VAL A 334 3.10 17.45 -1.96
C VAL A 334 4.42 16.74 -2.26
N MET A 335 4.82 16.65 -3.53
CA MET A 335 6.08 16.00 -3.92
C MET A 335 7.29 16.75 -3.35
N THR A 336 7.30 18.07 -3.44
CA THR A 336 8.44 18.91 -2.99
C THR A 336 8.53 18.98 -1.47
N PHE A 337 7.45 19.39 -0.80
CA PHE A 337 7.43 19.48 0.66
C PHE A 337 7.50 18.12 1.33
N GLY A 338 6.80 17.11 0.80
CA GLY A 338 6.86 15.74 1.29
C GLY A 338 8.30 15.23 1.26
N PHE A 339 8.99 15.35 0.12
CA PHE A 339 10.34 14.82 -0.03
C PHE A 339 11.34 15.51 0.91
N VAL A 340 11.26 16.83 1.02
CA VAL A 340 12.12 17.59 1.93
C VAL A 340 11.88 17.15 3.38
N LEU A 341 10.62 17.01 3.79
CA LEU A 341 10.30 16.60 5.16
C LEU A 341 10.70 15.15 5.44
N THR A 342 10.49 14.21 4.52
CA THR A 342 10.91 12.81 4.68
C THR A 342 12.41 12.70 4.93
N ILE A 343 13.22 13.53 4.25
CA ILE A 343 14.68 13.54 4.41
C ILE A 343 15.10 14.20 5.72
N LEU A 344 14.48 15.32 6.09
CA LEU A 344 14.87 16.09 7.27
C LEU A 344 14.39 15.44 8.58
N HIS A 345 13.26 14.73 8.54
CA HIS A 345 12.62 14.11 9.69
C HIS A 345 12.23 12.66 9.37
N PRO A 346 13.21 11.75 9.24
CA PRO A 346 12.92 10.34 9.01
C PRO A 346 12.14 9.77 10.21
N GLN A 347 11.13 8.95 9.94
CA GLN A 347 10.41 8.24 10.99
C GLN A 347 11.34 7.23 11.68
N GLU A 348 11.42 7.30 13.01
CA GLU A 348 12.03 6.24 13.81
C GLU A 348 11.06 5.05 13.88
N CYS A 349 11.58 3.83 13.68
CA CYS A 349 10.77 2.61 13.78
C CYS A 349 11.22 1.79 14.98
N SER A 350 10.26 1.33 15.79
CA SER A 350 10.53 0.37 16.85
C SER A 350 10.20 -1.05 16.37
N HIS A 351 11.18 -1.73 15.77
CA HIS A 351 10.99 -3.11 15.32
C HIS A 351 11.27 -4.13 16.43
N GLY A 352 10.39 -5.12 16.57
CA GLY A 352 10.63 -6.30 17.42
C GLY A 352 10.67 -6.03 18.93
N LYS A 353 10.44 -4.80 19.38
CA LYS A 353 10.31 -4.44 20.78
C LYS A 353 8.84 -4.45 21.19
N GLU A 354 8.59 -4.95 22.38
CA GLU A 354 7.25 -4.89 22.95
C GLU A 354 6.98 -3.51 23.54
N MET A 355 5.76 -3.01 23.37
CA MET A 355 5.36 -1.70 23.86
C MET A 355 5.36 -1.67 25.38
N PHE A 356 5.77 -0.55 25.99
CA PHE A 356 5.94 -0.43 27.43
C PHE A 356 4.65 -0.72 28.23
N TYR A 357 3.47 -0.41 27.67
CA TYR A 357 2.19 -0.71 28.30
C TYR A 357 1.82 -2.20 28.29
N CYS A 358 2.47 -3.04 27.47
CA CYS A 358 2.30 -4.48 27.50
C CYS A 358 3.08 -5.13 28.66
N ILE A 359 4.23 -4.55 29.03
CA ILE A 359 5.08 -5.06 30.11
C ILE A 359 4.44 -4.80 31.48
N SER A 360 3.82 -3.63 31.65
CA SER A 360 3.14 -3.23 32.89
C SER A 360 1.95 -4.12 33.26
N SER A 361 1.25 -4.67 32.26
CA SER A 361 0.10 -5.57 32.45
C SER A 361 0.48 -6.95 33.02
N ASN A 362 1.72 -7.42 32.79
CA ASN A 362 2.21 -8.66 33.38
C ASN A 362 2.56 -8.51 34.87
N VAL A 363 2.94 -7.30 35.32
CA VAL A 363 3.29 -7.03 36.73
C VAL A 363 2.04 -6.94 37.61
N SER A 364 0.94 -6.39 37.09
CA SER A 364 -0.34 -6.34 37.83
C SER A 364 -0.97 -7.73 38.00
N PHE A 365 -0.82 -8.63 37.03
CA PHE A 365 -1.25 -10.03 37.16
C PHE A 365 -0.45 -10.80 38.22
N HIS A 366 0.87 -10.58 38.33
CA HIS A 366 1.70 -11.26 39.33
C HIS A 366 1.49 -10.78 40.77
N ASN A 367 1.14 -9.50 40.97
CA ASN A 367 0.82 -8.98 42.31
C ASN A 367 -0.57 -9.41 42.83
N SER A 368 -1.40 -10.02 41.99
CA SER A 368 -2.74 -10.51 42.37
C SER A 368 -2.73 -11.95 42.90
N THR A 369 -1.58 -12.64 42.88
CA THR A 369 -1.46 -14.08 43.20
C THR A 369 -0.70 -14.40 44.50
N LEU A 370 -0.44 -13.41 45.36
CA LEU A 370 0.06 -13.68 46.71
C LEU A 370 -1.11 -13.73 47.69
N PRO A 371 -1.46 -14.91 48.26
CA PRO A 371 -2.41 -14.97 49.35
C PRO A 371 -1.77 -14.44 50.66
N PRO A 372 -2.60 -13.97 51.62
CA PRO A 372 -2.14 -13.40 52.89
C PRO A 372 -1.41 -14.37 53.81
#